data_AF-A0A972APG5-F1
#
_entry.id   AF-A0A972APG5-F1
#
_cell.length_a   1.000
_cell.length_b   1.000
_cell.length_c   1.000
_cell.angle_alpha   90.00
_cell.angle_beta   90.00
_cell.angle_gamma   90.00
#
_symmetry.space_group_name_H-M   'P 1'
#
loop_
_entity.id
_entity.type
_entity.pdbx_description
1 polymer ?
#
loop_
_entity_poly.entity_id
_entity_poly.type
_entity_poly.pdbx_seq_one_letter_code
_entity_poly.pdbx_strand_id
1 'polypeptide(L)'
;MAKVVKMMRRQKSKSAEQGLTLIEVIVAMAVLSLVVAAFTQLMGWSFTNIFYQGEKSKAIAAGTEKIEQLGHIINTSAAPEDGLQNDNEWVAQYENLFDKNLPKERRFYYEKVNYSLNETPVNGYKVTVVVFYEDFKFYVLFEDFINKKEQQ
;
A
#
# COMPACT_ATOMS: atom_id res chain seq x y z
N MET A 1 -79.40 -2.70 -39.56
CA MET A 1 -78.22 -2.77 -38.68
C MET A 1 -76.99 -2.35 -39.47
N ALA A 2 -76.45 -1.14 -39.25
CA ALA A 2 -75.24 -0.68 -39.91
C ALA A 2 -74.04 -0.87 -38.98
N LYS A 3 -73.05 -1.67 -39.40
CA LYS A 3 -71.82 -1.93 -38.64
C LYS A 3 -70.81 -0.83 -38.97
N VAL A 4 -70.63 0.13 -38.06
CA VAL A 4 -69.62 1.19 -38.19
C VAL A 4 -68.25 0.58 -37.93
N VAL A 5 -67.46 0.39 -38.98
CA VAL A 5 -66.06 -0.03 -38.87
C VAL A 5 -65.22 1.21 -38.55
N LYS A 6 -64.84 1.34 -37.27
CA LYS A 6 -63.92 2.38 -36.80
C LYS A 6 -62.52 2.08 -37.32
N MET A 7 -62.09 2.78 -38.37
CA MET A 7 -60.69 2.73 -38.82
C MET A 7 -59.77 3.25 -37.71
N MET A 8 -58.99 2.36 -37.11
CA MET A 8 -57.84 2.74 -36.29
C MET A 8 -56.77 3.35 -37.20
N ARG A 9 -56.61 4.68 -37.13
CA ARG A 9 -55.44 5.35 -37.72
C ARG A 9 -54.20 4.88 -36.96
N ARG A 10 -53.41 4.00 -37.59
CA ARG A 10 -52.09 3.62 -37.13
C ARG A 10 -51.22 4.88 -37.18
N GLN A 11 -50.93 5.48 -36.02
CA GLN A 11 -49.95 6.57 -35.93
C GLN A 11 -48.60 5.98 -36.35
N LYS A 12 -48.20 6.27 -37.59
CA LYS A 12 -46.87 5.95 -38.09
C LYS A 12 -45.92 6.87 -37.31
N SER A 13 -45.24 6.33 -36.30
CA SER A 13 -44.07 7.00 -35.71
C SER A 13 -43.11 7.26 -36.85
N LYS A 14 -43.06 8.52 -37.31
CA LYS A 14 -41.95 8.98 -38.15
C LYS A 14 -40.76 8.95 -37.21
N SER A 15 -39.92 7.94 -37.32
CA SER A 15 -38.54 8.04 -36.87
C SER A 15 -37.99 9.27 -37.59
N ALA A 16 -37.89 10.38 -36.87
CA ALA A 16 -37.21 11.56 -37.37
C ALA A 16 -35.74 11.19 -37.38
N GLU A 17 -35.26 10.70 -38.53
CA GLU A 17 -33.83 10.70 -38.82
C GLU A 17 -33.42 12.16 -39.05
N GLN A 18 -33.40 12.91 -37.96
CA GLN A 18 -32.92 14.28 -37.93
C GLN A 18 -31.40 14.18 -37.73
N GLY A 19 -30.66 14.38 -38.83
CA GLY A 19 -29.21 14.50 -38.77
C GLY A 19 -28.80 15.70 -37.91
N LEU A 20 -27.65 15.62 -37.27
CA LEU A 20 -27.08 16.71 -36.49
C LEU A 20 -26.68 17.86 -37.42
N THR A 21 -27.00 19.07 -37.00
CA THR A 21 -26.48 20.27 -37.64
C THR A 21 -24.97 20.38 -37.35
N LEU A 22 -24.24 21.06 -38.24
CA LEU A 22 -22.79 21.27 -38.08
C LEU A 22 -22.46 21.93 -36.71
N ILE A 23 -23.32 22.84 -36.25
CA ILE A 23 -23.13 23.55 -34.99
C ILE A 23 -23.29 22.61 -33.78
N GLU A 24 -24.26 21.69 -33.82
CA GLU A 24 -24.45 20.69 -32.75
C GLU A 24 -23.25 19.73 -32.68
N VAL A 25 -22.68 19.34 -33.83
CA VAL A 25 -21.47 18.52 -33.87
C VAL A 25 -20.29 19.24 -33.23
N ILE A 26 -20.08 20.52 -33.56
CA ILE A 26 -18.98 21.31 -32.98
C ILE A 26 -19.17 21.48 -31.47
N VAL A 27 -20.39 21.77 -31.02
CA VAL A 27 -20.71 21.89 -29.59
C VAL A 27 -20.50 20.56 -28.88
N ALA A 28 -20.97 19.44 -29.46
CA ALA A 28 -20.76 18.12 -28.89
C ALA A 28 -19.28 17.75 -28.79
N MET A 29 -18.47 18.07 -29.80
CA MET A 29 -17.02 17.88 -29.77
C MET A 29 -16.34 18.75 -28.71
N ALA A 30 -16.79 20.00 -28.53
CA ALA A 30 -16.26 20.91 -27.51
C ALA A 30 -16.60 20.43 -26.09
N VAL A 31 -17.83 19.94 -25.86
CA VAL A 31 -18.20 19.36 -24.56
C VAL A 31 -17.43 18.07 -24.31
N LEU A 32 -17.29 17.20 -25.33
CA LEU A 32 -16.55 15.95 -25.22
C LEU A 32 -15.08 16.19 -24.88
N SER A 33 -14.43 17.18 -25.51
CA SER A 33 -13.02 17.48 -25.23
C SER A 33 -12.81 18.01 -23.81
N LEU A 34 -13.72 18.83 -23.29
CA LEU A 34 -13.69 19.28 -21.90
C LEU A 34 -13.84 18.11 -20.92
N VAL A 35 -14.77 17.19 -21.21
CA VAL A 35 -14.97 15.98 -20.40
C VAL A 35 -13.70 15.13 -20.40
N VAL A 36 -13.14 14.83 -21.58
CA VAL A 36 -11.91 14.04 -21.69
C VAL A 36 -10.76 14.69 -20.92
N ALA A 37 -10.54 16.01 -21.08
CA ALA A 37 -9.49 16.73 -20.37
C ALA A 37 -9.64 16.64 -18.83
N ALA A 38 -10.86 16.82 -18.32
CA ALA A 38 -11.14 16.70 -16.88
C ALA A 38 -10.86 15.28 -16.36
N PHE A 39 -11.28 14.25 -17.10
CA PHE A 39 -11.02 12.85 -16.72
C PHE A 39 -9.53 12.50 -16.78
N THR A 40 -8.78 12.97 -17.79
CA THR A 40 -7.33 12.72 -17.87
C THR A 40 -6.60 13.29 -16.66
N GLN A 41 -6.95 14.51 -16.23
CA GLN A 41 -6.36 15.12 -15.03
C GLN A 41 -6.69 14.31 -13.77
N LEU A 42 -7.96 13.95 -13.58
CA LEU A 42 -8.39 13.21 -12.39
C LEU A 42 -7.75 11.82 -12.33
N MET A 43 -7.63 11.13 -13.47
CA MET A 43 -6.99 9.82 -13.56
C MET A 43 -5.50 9.89 -13.24
N GLY A 44 -4.78 10.89 -13.76
CA GLY A 44 -3.33 11.05 -13.51
C GLY A 44 -3.00 11.13 -12.02
N TRP A 45 -3.73 11.96 -11.27
CA TRP A 45 -3.55 12.10 -9.82
C TRP A 45 -3.92 10.82 -9.07
N SER A 46 -4.96 10.12 -9.52
CA SER A 46 -5.41 8.87 -8.91
C SER A 46 -4.37 7.75 -9.08
N PHE A 47 -3.76 7.63 -10.25
CA PHE A 47 -2.71 6.63 -10.50
C PHE A 47 -1.50 6.85 -9.60
N THR A 48 -0.98 8.07 -9.50
CA THR A 48 0.18 8.38 -8.63
C THR A 48 -0.10 8.00 -7.17
N ASN A 49 -1.29 8.32 -6.66
CA ASN A 49 -1.68 7.95 -5.30
C ASN A 49 -1.80 6.43 -5.10
N ILE A 50 -2.29 5.70 -6.10
CA ILE A 50 -2.40 4.23 -6.05
C ILE A 50 -1.00 3.60 -6.00
N PHE A 51 -0.07 4.06 -6.86
CA PHE A 51 1.30 3.54 -6.85
C PHE A 51 2.00 3.83 -5.53
N TYR A 52 1.86 5.06 -5.01
CA TYR A 52 2.40 5.44 -3.71
C TYR A 52 1.88 4.55 -2.57
N GLN A 53 0.57 4.33 -2.53
CA GLN A 53 -0.04 3.45 -1.52
C GLN A 53 0.33 1.98 -1.71
N GLY A 54 0.52 1.54 -2.97
CA GLY A 54 1.02 0.21 -3.28
C GLY A 54 2.42 -0.04 -2.74
N GLU A 55 3.35 0.89 -2.98
CA GLU A 55 4.73 0.82 -2.45
C GLU A 55 4.74 0.83 -0.92
N LYS A 56 3.95 1.70 -0.29
CA LYS A 56 3.79 1.70 1.16
C LYS A 56 3.25 0.36 1.68
N SER A 57 2.28 -0.25 1.00
CA SER A 57 1.70 -1.54 1.41
C SER A 57 2.72 -2.68 1.31
N LYS A 58 3.56 -2.68 0.27
CA LYS A 58 4.69 -3.62 0.16
C LYS A 58 5.69 -3.42 1.28
N ALA A 59 6.04 -2.18 1.60
CA ALA A 59 6.97 -1.87 2.69
C ALA A 59 6.44 -2.34 4.06
N ILE A 60 5.14 -2.18 4.30
CA ILE A 60 4.48 -2.70 5.50
C ILE A 60 4.59 -4.22 5.56
N ALA A 61 4.23 -4.92 4.49
CA ALA A 61 4.30 -6.37 4.43
C ALA A 61 5.73 -6.89 4.67
N ALA A 62 6.72 -6.27 4.03
CA ALA A 62 8.13 -6.62 4.19
C ALA A 62 8.65 -6.35 5.61
N GLY A 63 8.14 -5.31 6.27
CA GLY A 63 8.47 -5.01 7.67
C GLY A 63 7.87 -6.03 8.65
N THR A 64 6.60 -6.37 8.46
CA THR A 64 5.91 -7.40 9.25
C THR A 64 6.59 -8.76 9.11
N GLU A 65 6.88 -9.17 7.87
CA GLU A 65 7.60 -10.43 7.60
C GLU A 65 8.95 -10.45 8.33
N LYS A 66 9.68 -9.32 8.32
CA LYS A 66 10.96 -9.24 9.01
C LYS A 66 10.82 -9.37 10.52
N ILE A 67 9.84 -8.73 11.14
CA ILE A 67 9.58 -8.89 12.58
C ILE A 67 9.30 -10.36 12.92
N GLU A 68 8.49 -11.05 12.13
CA GLU A 68 8.20 -12.47 12.34
C GLU A 68 9.45 -13.33 12.22
N GLN A 69 10.31 -13.07 11.22
CA GLN A 69 11.60 -13.75 11.06
C GLN A 69 12.52 -13.51 12.26
N LEU A 70 12.63 -12.27 12.74
CA LEU A 70 13.45 -11.93 13.91
C LEU A 70 12.88 -12.59 15.18
N GLY A 71 11.56 -12.62 15.32
CA GLY A 71 10.87 -13.35 16.39
C GLY A 71 11.13 -14.85 16.36
N HIS A 72 11.24 -15.44 15.17
CA HIS A 72 11.63 -16.83 15.02
C HIS A 72 13.07 -17.06 15.51
N ILE A 73 14.04 -16.27 15.04
CA ILE A 73 15.46 -16.37 15.43
C ILE A 73 15.62 -16.26 16.96
N ILE A 74 14.94 -15.29 17.56
CA ILE A 74 15.01 -15.02 19.01
C ILE A 74 14.49 -16.19 19.85
N ASN A 75 13.46 -16.87 19.37
CA ASN A 75 12.79 -17.93 20.13
C ASN A 75 13.37 -19.33 19.85
N THR A 76 14.02 -19.56 18.71
CA THR A 76 14.56 -20.89 18.37
C THR A 76 16.05 -21.03 18.64
N SER A 77 16.81 -19.92 18.64
CA SER A 77 18.25 -19.96 18.88
C SER A 77 18.61 -19.89 20.37
N ALA A 78 19.58 -20.71 20.78
CA ALA A 78 20.19 -20.60 22.11
C ALA A 78 20.94 -19.27 22.28
N ALA A 79 21.63 -18.82 21.21
CA ALA A 79 22.32 -17.54 21.07
C ALA A 79 21.69 -16.73 19.92
N PRO A 80 20.56 -16.04 20.15
CA PRO A 80 19.90 -15.22 19.13
C PRO A 80 20.79 -14.16 18.48
N GLU A 81 21.73 -13.61 19.25
CA GLU A 81 22.60 -12.52 18.82
C GLU A 81 23.42 -12.91 17.56
N ASP A 82 23.91 -14.15 17.48
CA ASP A 82 24.64 -14.63 16.30
C ASP A 82 23.75 -14.64 15.05
N GLY A 83 22.50 -15.08 15.19
CA GLY A 83 21.55 -15.11 14.08
C GLY A 83 21.14 -13.71 13.63
N LEU A 84 20.95 -12.79 14.59
CA LEU A 84 20.60 -11.39 14.33
C LEU A 84 21.77 -10.64 13.67
N GLN A 85 23.00 -10.80 14.15
CA GLN A 85 24.15 -10.07 13.64
C GLN A 85 24.68 -10.61 12.30
N ASN A 86 24.43 -11.88 11.98
CA ASN A 86 24.75 -12.46 10.68
C ASN A 86 23.78 -12.03 9.57
N ASP A 87 22.65 -11.41 9.92
CA ASP A 87 21.69 -10.91 8.95
C ASP A 87 22.25 -9.65 8.26
N ASN A 88 22.21 -9.64 6.93
CA ASN A 88 22.78 -8.55 6.13
C ASN A 88 21.97 -7.24 6.19
N GLU A 89 20.78 -7.27 6.79
CA GLU A 89 19.94 -6.10 7.06
C GLU A 89 20.15 -5.56 8.47
N TRP A 90 20.96 -6.21 9.30
CA TRP A 90 21.30 -5.74 10.63
C TRP A 90 22.19 -4.50 10.57
N VAL A 91 21.91 -3.55 11.45
CA VAL A 91 22.80 -2.41 11.71
C VAL A 91 23.20 -2.38 13.18
N ALA A 92 24.48 -2.07 13.43
CA ALA A 92 25.04 -2.09 14.78
C ALA A 92 24.59 -0.93 15.67
N GLN A 93 24.14 0.18 15.08
CA GLN A 93 23.74 1.40 15.78
C GLN A 93 22.36 1.84 15.27
N TYR A 94 21.53 2.36 16.17
CA TYR A 94 20.18 2.81 15.85
C TYR A 94 20.18 3.90 14.78
N GLU A 95 21.16 4.80 14.83
CA GLU A 95 21.31 5.92 13.89
C GLU A 95 21.50 5.43 12.44
N ASN A 96 22.13 4.26 12.26
CA ASN A 96 22.40 3.68 10.95
C ASN A 96 21.14 3.09 10.29
N LEU A 97 20.03 2.95 11.03
CA LEU A 97 18.74 2.63 10.44
C LEU A 97 18.33 3.64 9.37
N PHE A 98 18.73 4.90 9.53
CA PHE A 98 18.32 6.01 8.68
C PHE A 98 19.41 6.48 7.70
N ASP A 99 20.58 5.83 7.69
CA ASP A 99 21.70 6.24 6.84
C ASP A 99 21.41 5.96 5.35
N LYS A 100 21.19 7.00 4.56
CA LYS A 100 20.88 6.86 3.12
C LYS A 100 22.05 6.33 2.29
N ASN A 101 23.27 6.30 2.83
CA ASN A 101 24.45 5.78 2.12
C ASN A 101 24.49 4.25 2.10
N LEU A 102 23.71 3.59 2.98
CA LEU A 102 23.61 2.13 2.97
C LEU A 102 22.64 1.68 1.87
N PRO A 103 23.01 0.71 1.03
CA PRO A 103 22.25 0.34 -0.16
C PRO A 103 20.96 -0.43 0.12
N LYS A 104 20.69 -0.81 1.37
CA LYS A 104 19.57 -1.68 1.75
C LYS A 104 18.32 -0.88 2.09
N GLU A 105 17.22 -1.23 1.43
CA GLU A 105 15.89 -0.63 1.65
C GLU A 105 15.27 -1.08 2.99
N ARG A 106 15.53 -2.31 3.43
CA ARG A 106 15.09 -2.81 4.74
C ARG A 106 16.28 -2.99 5.67
N ARG A 107 16.13 -2.52 6.91
CA ARG A 107 17.16 -2.61 7.96
C ARG A 107 16.53 -2.82 9.31
N PHE A 108 17.29 -3.40 10.23
CA PHE A 108 16.86 -3.51 11.61
C PHE A 108 17.99 -3.32 12.60
N TYR A 109 17.60 -2.83 13.77
CA TYR A 109 18.41 -2.69 14.96
C TYR A 109 17.74 -3.45 16.08
N TYR A 110 18.51 -3.92 17.06
CA TYR A 110 17.95 -4.53 18.24
C TYR A 110 18.70 -4.06 19.49
N GLU A 111 17.97 -4.01 20.59
CA GLU A 111 18.50 -3.76 21.92
C GLU A 111 18.08 -4.91 22.83
N LYS A 112 19.04 -5.48 23.56
CA LYS A 112 18.75 -6.52 24.55
C LYS A 112 18.18 -5.87 25.79
N VAL A 113 17.01 -6.33 26.22
CA VAL A 113 16.29 -5.75 27.34
C VAL A 113 16.02 -6.87 28.35
N ASN A 114 16.53 -6.68 29.56
CA ASN A 114 16.31 -7.59 30.69
C ASN A 114 15.75 -6.76 31.86
N TYR A 115 14.52 -7.05 32.28
CA TYR A 115 13.93 -6.43 33.46
C TYR A 115 13.12 -7.45 34.25
N SER A 116 12.94 -7.22 35.56
CA SER A 116 12.08 -8.05 36.40
C SER A 116 10.72 -7.39 36.55
N LEU A 117 9.66 -8.11 36.20
CA LEU A 117 8.28 -7.67 36.43
C LEU A 117 7.67 -8.58 37.50
N ASN A 118 7.35 -8.04 38.68
CA ASN A 118 6.79 -8.80 39.81
C ASN A 118 7.59 -10.08 40.11
N GLU A 119 8.91 -9.96 40.29
CA GLU A 119 9.84 -11.07 40.57
C GLU A 119 10.02 -12.09 39.44
N THR A 120 9.31 -11.95 38.32
CA THR A 120 9.54 -12.77 37.12
C THR A 120 10.58 -12.09 36.22
N PRO A 121 11.70 -12.74 35.88
CA PRO A 121 12.65 -12.20 34.92
C PRO A 121 12.01 -12.21 33.52
N VAL A 122 11.99 -11.05 32.88
CA VAL A 122 11.62 -10.90 31.47
C VAL A 122 12.89 -10.58 30.70
N ASN A 123 13.32 -11.53 29.88
CA ASN A 123 14.48 -11.39 29.00
C ASN A 123 13.98 -11.33 27.56
N GLY A 124 14.38 -10.32 26.80
CA GLY A 124 13.93 -10.17 25.43
C GLY A 124 14.75 -9.17 24.64
N TYR A 125 14.23 -8.85 23.47
CA TYR A 125 14.86 -7.92 22.54
C TYR A 125 13.82 -6.90 22.10
N LYS A 126 14.17 -5.62 22.25
CA LYS A 126 13.46 -4.55 21.55
C LYS A 126 14.03 -4.50 20.14
N VAL A 127 13.18 -4.70 19.15
CA VAL A 127 13.57 -4.75 17.75
C VAL A 127 12.95 -3.57 17.03
N THR A 128 13.76 -2.86 16.27
CA THR A 128 13.33 -1.76 15.42
C THR A 128 13.63 -2.11 13.97
N VAL A 129 12.60 -2.15 13.12
CA VAL A 129 12.72 -2.41 11.67
C VAL A 129 12.33 -1.16 10.91
N VAL A 130 13.17 -0.75 9.97
CA VAL A 130 12.89 0.33 9.01
C VAL A 130 12.84 -0.25 7.61
N VAL A 131 11.79 0.09 6.87
CA VAL A 131 11.64 -0.23 5.46
C VAL A 131 11.45 1.05 4.66
N PHE A 132 12.44 1.40 3.86
CA PHE A 132 12.39 2.49 2.90
C PHE A 132 11.60 2.08 1.67
N TYR A 133 10.88 3.05 1.09
CA TYR A 133 10.19 2.90 -0.18
C TYR A 133 10.28 4.22 -0.97
N GLU A 134 10.00 4.13 -2.27
CA GLU A 134 10.15 5.23 -3.22
C GLU A 134 11.56 5.86 -3.15
N ASP A 135 12.58 5.07 -3.49
CA ASP A 135 13.98 5.51 -3.58
C ASP A 135 14.48 6.24 -2.31
N PHE A 136 14.28 5.65 -1.12
CA PHE A 136 14.69 6.19 0.18
C PHE A 136 14.07 7.55 0.56
N LYS A 137 12.98 7.97 -0.11
CA LYS A 137 12.25 9.19 0.26
C LYS A 137 11.38 9.00 1.49
N PHE A 138 10.72 7.85 1.57
CA PHE A 138 9.78 7.53 2.64
C PHE A 138 10.19 6.24 3.34
N TYR A 139 9.70 6.06 4.56
CA TYR A 139 9.93 4.84 5.31
C TYR A 139 8.72 4.47 6.17
N VAL A 140 8.68 3.20 6.55
CA VAL A 140 7.83 2.66 7.60
C VAL A 140 8.73 2.17 8.73
N LEU A 141 8.41 2.55 9.96
CA LEU A 141 9.12 2.15 11.17
C LEU A 141 8.22 1.20 11.96
N PHE A 142 8.79 0.06 12.35
CA PHE A 142 8.17 -0.85 13.30
C PHE A 142 9.05 -0.96 14.53
N GLU A 143 8.44 -0.89 15.71
CA GLU A 143 9.09 -1.15 16.98
C GLU A 143 8.28 -2.23 17.71
N ASP A 144 8.94 -3.31 18.07
CA ASP A 144 8.31 -4.42 18.78
C ASP A 144 9.22 -4.95 19.88
N PHE A 145 8.63 -5.56 20.91
CA PHE A 145 9.35 -6.24 21.98
C PHE A 145 9.10 -7.74 21.93
N ILE A 146 10.17 -8.49 21.68
CA ILE A 146 10.11 -9.94 21.52
C ILE A 146 10.66 -10.57 22.79
N ASN A 147 9.76 -11.18 23.57
CA ASN A 147 10.12 -11.94 24.76
C ASN A 147 10.81 -13.26 24.37
N LYS A 148 11.97 -13.54 24.94
CA LYS A 148 12.68 -14.81 24.74
C LYS A 148 11.99 -15.88 25.59
N LYS A 149 11.36 -16.84 24.93
CA LYS A 149 10.82 -18.01 25.65
C LYS A 149 11.96 -18.82 26.24
N GLU A 150 11.88 -19.14 27.53
CA GLU A 150 12.74 -20.15 28.12
C GLU A 150 12.40 -21.50 27.47
N GLN A 151 13.40 -22.17 26.88
CA GLN A 151 13.24 -23.53 26.38
C GLN A 151 13.10 -24.45 27.60
N GLN A 152 11.90 -24.98 27.82
CA GLN A 152 11.63 -26.04 28.81
C GLN A 152 12.20 -27.37 28.34
#